data_AF-A0A2E8SEE3-F1
#
_entry.id   AF-A0A2E8SEE3-F1
#
_cell.length_a   1.000
_cell.length_b   1.000
_cell.length_c   1.000
_cell.angle_alpha   90.00
_cell.angle_beta   90.00
_cell.angle_gamma   90.00
#
_symmetry.space_group_name_H-M   'P 1'
#
loop_
_entity.id
_entity.type
_entity.pdbx_description
1 polymer ?
#
loop_
_entity_poly.entity_id
_entity_poly.type
_entity_poly.pdbx_seq_one_letter_code
_entity_poly.pdbx_strand_id
1 'polypeptide(L)'
;MSKSFISALRNLIPLGLGIFLIYYSLSTITADQRTLIWSYIEQAHPIPILISIVFGALSHLSRAYRWKFLLNHLGYHPSFINLTGAVLVNYLSNLGIPRSGDVLRVTVISAYEKIPFSKGLGTVISERVIDLVMMM
;
A
#
# COMPACT_ATOMS: atom_id res chain seq x y z
N MET A 1 -2.25 32.34 10.07
CA MET A 1 -2.96 31.09 10.45
C MET A 1 -2.05 30.29 11.38
N SER A 2 -2.58 29.65 12.43
CA SER A 2 -1.74 28.85 13.33
C SER A 2 -1.28 27.56 12.63
N LYS A 3 -0.06 27.08 12.93
CA LYS A 3 0.49 25.83 12.37
C LYS A 3 -0.42 24.62 12.65
N SER A 4 -1.11 24.63 13.79
CA SER A 4 -2.08 23.59 14.18
C SER A 4 -3.32 23.60 13.27
N PHE A 5 -3.87 24.78 12.95
CA PHE A 5 -5.02 24.90 12.05
C PHE A 5 -4.71 24.38 10.64
N ILE A 6 -3.54 24.73 10.10
CA ILE A 6 -3.09 24.24 8.79
C ILE A 6 -2.93 22.71 8.80
N SER A 7 -2.40 22.14 9.88
CA SER A 7 -2.26 20.68 10.02
C SER A 7 -3.59 19.96 10.11
N ALA A 8 -4.56 20.52 10.85
CA ALA A 8 -5.91 19.97 10.94
C ALA A 8 -6.59 19.96 9.58
N LEU A 9 -6.52 21.08 8.85
CA LEU A 9 -7.11 21.21 7.53
C LEU A 9 -6.52 20.22 6.50
N ARG A 10 -5.20 20.03 6.52
CA ARG A 10 -4.49 19.07 5.65
C ARG A 10 -4.96 17.62 5.83
N ASN A 11 -5.39 17.24 7.04
CA ASN A 11 -5.85 15.88 7.32
C ASN A 11 -7.38 15.74 7.16
N LEU A 12 -8.14 16.75 7.58
CA LEU A 12 -9.60 16.73 7.56
C LEU A 12 -10.19 16.91 6.15
N ILE A 13 -9.56 17.73 5.29
CA ILE A 13 -10.07 17.92 3.92
C ILE A 13 -10.07 16.61 3.13
N PRO A 14 -8.95 15.86 2.99
CA PRO A 14 -8.95 14.62 2.21
C PRO A 14 -9.86 13.56 2.81
N LEU A 15 -9.92 13.45 4.14
CA LEU A 15 -10.81 12.51 4.82
C LEU A 15 -12.28 12.85 4.58
N GLY A 16 -12.64 14.13 4.76
CA GLY A 16 -13.98 14.64 4.52
C GLY A 16 -14.40 14.50 3.05
N LEU A 17 -13.49 14.77 2.11
CA LEU A 17 -13.71 14.54 0.69
C LEU A 17 -13.94 13.05 0.41
N GLY A 18 -13.15 12.15 1.00
CA GLY A 18 -13.34 10.70 0.85
C GLY A 18 -14.71 10.24 1.34
N ILE A 19 -15.13 10.68 2.53
CA ILE A 19 -16.45 10.38 3.08
C ILE A 19 -17.56 10.95 2.19
N PHE A 20 -17.42 12.20 1.74
CA PHE A 20 -18.37 12.84 0.85
C PHE A 20 -18.52 12.09 -0.47
N LEU A 21 -17.41 11.68 -1.09
CA LEU A 21 -17.43 10.93 -2.35
C LEU A 21 -18.06 9.56 -2.20
N ILE A 22 -17.79 8.85 -1.09
CA ILE A 22 -18.44 7.56 -0.78
C ILE A 22 -19.95 7.77 -0.60
N TYR A 23 -20.35 8.75 0.22
CA TYR A 23 -21.77 9.06 0.43
C TYR A 23 -22.46 9.42 -0.88
N TYR A 24 -21.87 10.33 -1.66
CA TYR A 24 -22.38 10.75 -2.95
C TYR A 24 -22.57 9.55 -3.87
N SER A 25 -21.52 8.73 -4.03
CA SER A 25 -21.56 7.52 -4.86
C SER A 25 -22.63 6.53 -4.44
N LEU A 26 -22.90 6.35 -3.14
CA LEU A 26 -23.92 5.43 -2.65
C LEU A 26 -25.34 6.03 -2.74
N SER A 27 -25.47 7.35 -2.57
CA SER A 27 -26.74 8.07 -2.66
C SER A 27 -27.30 8.09 -4.08
N THR A 28 -26.43 7.98 -5.10
CA THR A 28 -26.83 7.94 -6.50
C THR A 28 -27.32 6.58 -6.99
N ILE A 29 -27.20 5.52 -6.18
CA ILE A 29 -27.55 4.15 -6.58
C ILE A 29 -29.04 3.89 -6.30
N THR A 30 -29.82 3.61 -7.34
CA THR A 30 -31.25 3.27 -7.24
C THR A 30 -31.47 1.87 -6.66
N ALA A 31 -32.69 1.57 -6.19
CA ALA A 31 -33.03 0.25 -5.64
C ALA A 31 -32.79 -0.88 -6.67
N ASP A 32 -33.16 -0.66 -7.93
CA ASP A 32 -32.96 -1.63 -9.02
C ASP A 32 -31.47 -1.89 -9.29
N GLN A 33 -30.65 -0.84 -9.26
CA GLN A 33 -29.20 -0.97 -9.42
C GLN A 33 -28.56 -1.76 -8.28
N ARG A 34 -29.05 -1.63 -7.03
CA ARG A 34 -28.57 -2.43 -5.89
C ARG A 34 -28.86 -3.92 -6.09
N THR A 35 -30.08 -4.25 -6.52
CA THR A 35 -30.47 -5.64 -6.82
C THR A 35 -29.61 -6.21 -7.94
N LEU A 36 -29.34 -5.42 -8.99
CA LEU A 36 -28.49 -5.83 -10.09
C LEU A 36 -27.04 -6.07 -9.66
N ILE A 37 -26.44 -5.17 -8.88
CA ILE A 37 -25.09 -5.34 -8.31
C ILE A 37 -25.02 -6.63 -7.49
N TRP A 38 -26.01 -6.89 -6.65
CA TRP A 38 -26.06 -8.11 -5.85
C TRP A 38 -26.10 -9.35 -6.75
N SER A 39 -26.94 -9.35 -7.79
CA SER A 39 -27.02 -10.45 -8.75
C SER A 39 -25.69 -10.70 -9.48
N TYR A 40 -24.92 -9.66 -9.79
CA TYR A 40 -23.59 -9.79 -10.40
C TYR A 40 -22.56 -10.38 -9.45
N ILE A 41 -22.64 -10.08 -8.16
CA ILE A 41 -21.76 -10.68 -7.15
C ILE A 41 -22.06 -12.18 -7.00
N GLU A 42 -23.34 -12.55 -6.94
CA GLU A 42 -23.76 -13.95 -6.82
C GLU A 42 -23.40 -14.79 -8.05
N GLN A 43 -23.50 -14.21 -9.24
CA GLN A 43 -23.22 -14.88 -10.52
C GLN A 43 -21.75 -14.76 -10.95
N ALA A 44 -20.90 -14.11 -10.16
CA ALA A 44 -19.52 -13.86 -10.54
C ALA A 44 -18.75 -15.18 -10.71
N HIS A 45 -18.10 -15.33 -11.87
CA HIS A 45 -17.28 -16.50 -12.13
C HIS A 45 -16.02 -16.48 -11.23
N PRO A 46 -15.65 -17.59 -10.56
CA PRO A 46 -14.55 -17.59 -9.60
C PRO A 46 -13.16 -17.49 -10.23
N ILE A 47 -12.99 -17.85 -11.52
CA ILE A 47 -11.68 -17.84 -12.20
C ILE A 47 -11.02 -16.45 -12.20
N PRO A 48 -11.67 -15.36 -12.67
CA PRO A 48 -11.10 -14.01 -12.60
C PRO A 48 -10.67 -13.59 -11.19
N ILE A 49 -11.45 -13.97 -10.17
CA ILE A 49 -11.15 -13.67 -8.76
C ILE A 49 -9.85 -14.39 -8.36
N LEU A 50 -9.74 -15.68 -8.65
CA LEU A 50 -8.54 -16.46 -8.35
C LEU A 50 -7.31 -15.92 -9.08
N ILE A 51 -7.45 -15.58 -10.36
CA ILE A 51 -6.38 -14.95 -11.16
C ILE A 51 -5.94 -13.64 -10.50
N SER A 52 -6.89 -12.79 -10.07
CA SER A 52 -6.57 -11.52 -9.41
C SER A 52 -5.78 -11.71 -8.11
N ILE A 53 -6.10 -12.74 -7.32
CA ILE A 53 -5.40 -13.07 -6.08
C ILE A 53 -3.97 -13.53 -6.39
N VAL A 54 -3.79 -14.37 -7.40
CA VAL A 54 -2.47 -14.83 -7.83
C VAL A 54 -1.60 -13.66 -8.30
N PHE A 55 -2.13 -12.79 -9.16
CA PHE A 55 -1.39 -11.60 -9.60
C PHE A 55 -1.14 -10.60 -8.47
N GLY A 56 -2.05 -10.47 -7.51
CA GLY A 56 -1.86 -9.69 -6.29
C GLY A 56 -0.68 -10.20 -5.47
N ALA A 57 -0.62 -11.51 -5.23
CA ALA A 57 0.50 -12.15 -4.54
C ALA A 57 1.82 -11.97 -5.30
N LEU A 58 1.82 -12.20 -6.61
CA LEU A 58 3.00 -11.99 -7.47
C LEU A 58 3.46 -10.52 -7.46
N SER A 59 2.54 -9.55 -7.38
CA SER A 59 2.88 -8.14 -7.24
C SER A 59 3.66 -7.88 -5.95
N HIS A 60 3.29 -8.49 -4.83
CA HIS A 60 4.02 -8.34 -3.56
C HIS A 60 5.41 -8.99 -3.61
N LEU A 61 5.52 -10.18 -4.22
CA LEU A 61 6.80 -10.86 -4.43
C LEU A 61 7.74 -10.04 -5.32
N SER A 62 7.22 -9.49 -6.42
CA SER A 62 7.97 -8.61 -7.33
C SER A 62 8.53 -7.38 -6.59
N ARG A 63 7.71 -6.75 -5.74
CA ARG A 63 8.15 -5.60 -4.93
C ARG A 63 9.25 -5.98 -3.92
N ALA A 64 9.12 -7.13 -3.26
CA ALA A 64 10.15 -7.65 -2.38
C ALA A 64 11.47 -7.91 -3.13
N TYR A 65 11.39 -8.44 -4.36
CA TYR A 65 12.55 -8.72 -5.20
C TYR A 65 13.25 -7.42 -5.62
N ARG A 66 12.47 -6.42 -6.07
CA ARG A 66 13.01 -5.10 -6.40
C ARG A 66 13.69 -4.45 -5.21
N TRP A 67 13.10 -4.55 -4.02
CA TRP A 67 13.71 -4.02 -2.81
C TRP A 67 15.00 -4.76 -2.44
N LYS A 68 15.04 -6.09 -2.64
CA LYS A 68 16.27 -6.89 -2.50
C LYS A 68 17.40 -6.37 -3.39
N PHE A 69 17.09 -6.04 -4.64
CA PHE A 69 18.07 -5.47 -5.57
C PHE A 69 18.66 -4.17 -5.01
N LEU A 70 17.83 -3.24 -4.51
CA LEU A 70 18.32 -1.99 -3.90
C LEU A 70 19.23 -2.22 -2.69
N LEU A 71 18.87 -3.16 -1.82
CA LEU A 71 19.65 -3.47 -0.62
C LEU A 71 20.97 -4.18 -0.94
N ASN A 72 21.00 -5.03 -1.96
CA ASN A 72 22.23 -5.70 -2.44
C ASN A 72 23.29 -4.69 -2.88
N HIS A 73 22.91 -3.58 -3.54
CA HIS A 73 23.86 -2.52 -3.95
C HIS A 73 24.45 -1.76 -2.77
N LEU A 74 23.81 -1.83 -1.61
CA LEU A 74 24.32 -1.25 -0.36
C LEU A 74 25.19 -2.24 0.43
N GLY A 75 25.45 -3.43 -0.11
CA GLY A 75 26.24 -4.48 0.53
C GLY A 75 25.44 -5.37 1.50
N TYR A 76 24.11 -5.27 1.51
CA TYR A 76 23.25 -6.12 2.35
C TYR A 76 22.60 -7.22 1.52
N HIS A 77 22.61 -8.45 2.02
CA HIS A 77 22.03 -9.61 1.33
C HIS A 77 20.87 -10.25 2.12
N PRO A 78 19.77 -9.51 2.32
CA PRO A 78 18.64 -10.00 3.12
C PRO A 78 17.95 -11.20 2.46
N SER A 79 17.34 -12.03 3.30
CA SER A 79 16.51 -13.13 2.85
C SER A 79 15.29 -12.60 2.09
N PHE A 80 14.98 -13.25 0.96
CA PHE A 80 13.81 -12.88 0.15
C PHE A 80 12.50 -13.10 0.91
N ILE A 81 12.44 -14.11 1.78
CA ILE A 81 11.27 -14.41 2.62
C ILE A 81 11.04 -13.28 3.64
N ASN A 82 12.12 -12.82 4.30
CA ASN A 82 12.03 -11.72 5.26
C ASN A 82 11.61 -10.42 4.59
N LEU A 83 12.14 -10.12 3.40
CA LEU A 83 11.70 -8.98 2.60
C LEU A 83 10.23 -9.08 2.18
N THR A 84 9.79 -10.26 1.76
CA THR A 84 8.37 -10.51 1.43
C THR A 84 7.49 -10.27 2.65
N GLY A 85 7.87 -10.80 3.82
CA GLY A 85 7.16 -10.56 5.07
C GLY A 85 7.10 -9.08 5.43
N ALA A 86 8.22 -8.35 5.33
CA ALA A 86 8.26 -6.91 5.57
C ALA A 86 7.36 -6.13 4.60
N VAL A 87 7.32 -6.52 3.31
CA VAL A 87 6.41 -5.93 2.32
C VAL A 87 4.94 -6.19 2.71
N LEU A 88 4.59 -7.41 3.13
CA LEU A 88 3.24 -7.74 3.59
C LEU A 88 2.86 -6.96 4.85
N VAL A 89 3.77 -6.80 5.82
CA VAL A 89 3.57 -5.93 6.98
C VAL A 89 3.25 -4.51 6.54
N ASN A 90 3.98 -3.96 5.56
CA ASN A 90 3.67 -2.63 5.03
C ASN A 90 2.24 -2.53 4.48
N TYR A 91 1.77 -3.52 3.70
CA TYR A 91 0.38 -3.49 3.21
C TYR A 91 -0.63 -3.60 4.33
N LEU A 92 -0.42 -4.52 5.26
CA LEU A 92 -1.30 -4.72 6.41
C LEU A 92 -1.40 -3.45 7.26
N SER A 93 -0.28 -2.82 7.57
CA SER A 93 -0.26 -1.59 8.38
C SER A 93 -0.95 -0.42 7.69
N ASN A 94 -0.86 -0.34 6.36
CA ASN A 94 -1.55 0.71 5.59
C ASN A 94 -3.08 0.55 5.58
N LEU A 95 -3.63 -0.62 5.92
CA LEU A 95 -5.08 -0.79 6.14
C LEU A 95 -5.54 -0.13 7.44
N GLY A 96 -4.69 -0.07 8.46
CA GLY A 96 -5.00 0.54 9.75
C GLY A 96 -4.65 2.02 9.80
N ILE A 97 -3.35 2.34 9.71
CA ILE A 97 -2.84 3.71 9.72
C ILE A 97 -2.26 4.01 8.34
N PRO A 98 -2.91 4.88 7.54
CA PRO A 98 -2.42 5.23 6.22
C PRO A 98 -0.98 5.73 6.26
N ARG A 99 -0.15 5.22 5.34
CA ARG A 99 1.28 5.58 5.17
C ARG A 99 2.22 5.15 6.32
N SER A 100 1.73 4.42 7.32
CA SER A 100 2.59 3.86 8.38
C SER A 100 3.46 2.70 7.90
N GLY A 101 3.03 2.00 6.85
CA GLY A 101 3.66 0.77 6.40
C GLY A 101 5.10 0.94 5.93
N ASP A 102 5.45 2.08 5.33
CA ASP A 102 6.81 2.34 4.83
C ASP A 102 7.84 2.38 5.98
N VAL A 103 7.46 2.95 7.13
CA VAL A 103 8.29 2.96 8.34
C VAL A 103 8.35 1.57 8.96
N LEU A 104 7.22 0.87 9.02
CA LEU A 104 7.12 -0.44 9.66
C LEU A 104 7.88 -1.53 8.90
N ARG A 105 7.85 -1.56 7.56
CA ARG A 105 8.67 -2.52 6.79
C ARG A 105 10.16 -2.35 7.03
N VAL A 106 10.63 -1.10 7.14
CA VAL A 106 12.04 -0.81 7.42
C VAL A 106 12.39 -1.17 8.86
N THR A 107 11.48 -0.94 9.80
CA THR A 107 11.66 -1.32 11.21
C THR A 107 11.81 -2.84 11.35
N VAL A 108 10.90 -3.60 10.73
CA VAL A 108 10.94 -5.07 10.72
C VAL A 108 12.24 -5.56 10.07
N ILE A 109 12.60 -5.08 8.88
CA ILE A 109 13.82 -5.57 8.24
C ILE A 109 15.09 -5.18 9.01
N SER A 110 15.09 -4.03 9.67
CA SER A 110 16.20 -3.60 10.52
C SER A 110 16.40 -4.54 11.71
N ALA A 111 15.31 -5.00 12.32
CA ALA A 111 15.34 -5.95 13.43
C ALA A 111 15.80 -7.36 13.02
N TYR A 112 15.33 -7.87 11.86
CA TYR A 112 15.60 -9.25 11.44
C TYR A 112 16.89 -9.42 10.63
N GLU A 113 17.23 -8.46 9.76
CA GLU A 113 18.37 -8.53 8.83
C GLU A 113 19.54 -7.65 9.25
N LYS A 114 19.46 -6.98 10.42
CA LYS A 114 20.50 -6.09 10.98
C LYS A 114 20.91 -4.96 10.04
N ILE A 115 20.00 -4.54 9.15
CA ILE A 115 20.22 -3.41 8.24
C ILE A 115 19.96 -2.12 9.03
N PRO A 116 20.85 -1.11 9.00
CA PRO A 116 20.61 0.17 9.66
C PRO A 116 19.32 0.82 9.13
N PHE A 117 18.45 1.27 10.04
CA PHE A 117 17.17 1.88 9.71
C PHE A 117 17.30 3.03 8.69
N SER A 118 18.32 3.89 8.84
CA SER A 118 18.57 5.00 7.92
C SER A 118 18.89 4.55 6.48
N LYS A 119 19.61 3.44 6.31
CA LYS A 119 19.92 2.85 5.00
C LYS A 119 18.66 2.25 4.37
N GLY A 120 17.90 1.48 5.16
CA GLY A 120 16.63 0.91 4.71
C GLY A 120 15.62 2.00 4.31
N LEU A 121 15.46 3.03 5.13
CA LEU A 121 14.56 4.15 4.84
C LEU A 121 15.01 4.93 3.59
N GLY A 122 16.32 5.10 3.41
CA GLY A 122 16.89 5.68 2.20
C GLY A 122 16.47 4.94 0.93
N THR A 123 16.52 3.60 0.93
CA THR A 123 16.05 2.81 -0.23
C THR A 123 14.56 2.99 -0.52
N VAL A 124 13.73 3.13 0.52
CA VAL A 124 12.29 3.37 0.37
C VAL A 124 12.01 4.74 -0.22
N ILE A 125 12.72 5.78 0.23
CA ILE A 125 12.55 7.14 -0.32
C ILE A 125 13.01 7.17 -1.78
N SER A 126 14.17 6.59 -2.09
CA SER A 126 14.67 6.49 -3.47
C SER A 126 13.69 5.74 -4.38
N GLU A 127 13.13 4.64 -3.88
CA GLU A 127 12.06 3.90 -4.56
C GLU A 127 10.89 4.82 -4.92
N ARG A 128 10.40 5.65 -3.99
CA ARG A 128 9.28 6.58 -4.24
C ARG A 128 9.62 7.68 -5.23
N VAL A 129 10.83 8.23 -5.19
CA VAL A 129 11.27 9.24 -6.15
C VAL A 129 11.29 8.66 -7.56
N ILE A 130 11.84 7.44 -7.72
CA ILE A 130 11.87 6.75 -9.01
C ILE A 130 10.44 6.43 -9.47
N ASP A 131 9.58 5.90 -8.58
CA ASP A 131 8.19 5.61 -8.91
C ASP A 131 7.47 6.88 -9.41
N LEU A 132 7.69 8.04 -8.78
CA LEU A 132 7.11 9.32 -9.22
C LEU A 132 7.62 9.73 -10.60
N VAL A 133 8.93 9.64 -10.86
CA VAL A 133 9.51 9.99 -12.17
C VAL A 133 9.02 9.07 -13.28
N MET A 134 8.87 7.78 -13.01
CA MET A 134 8.41 6.79 -13.98
C MET A 134 6.92 6.93 -14.34
N MET A 135 6.12 7.53 -13.46
CA MET A 135 4.69 7.78 -13.68
C MET A 135 4.40 9.11 -14.38
N MET A 136 5.43 9.93 -14.65
CA MET A 136 5.33 11.20 -15.39
C MET A 136 5.56 11.06 -16.89
#